data_AF-A0A9E2Z9T2-F1
#
_entry.id   AF-A0A9E2Z9T2-F1
#
_cell.length_a   1.000
_cell.length_b   1.000
_cell.length_c   1.000
_cell.angle_alpha   90.00
_cell.angle_beta   90.00
_cell.angle_gamma   90.00
#
_symmetry.space_group_name_H-M   'P 1'
#
loop_
_entity.id
_entity.type
_entity.pdbx_description
1 polymer ?
#
loop_
_entity_poly.entity_id
_entity_poly.type
_entity_poly.pdbx_seq_one_letter_code
_entity_poly.pdbx_strand_id
1 'polypeptide(L)'
;MAELSLARGANVHLDAAVKRIGTELADLDGVAARSRRLVELMALTLQGSLLVRHAPSVVADAFCATRLGGDWGHTFGTLPASADVTAILDRAALSVTR
;
A
#
# COMPACT_ATOMS: atom_id res chain seq x y z
N MET A 1 11.50 -4.59 -9.39
CA MET A 1 10.32 -5.39 -9.80
C MET A 1 10.30 -6.79 -9.19
N ALA A 2 11.41 -7.52 -9.09
CA ALA A 2 11.45 -8.88 -8.53
C ALA A 2 10.79 -8.99 -7.14
N GLU A 3 11.15 -8.10 -6.20
CA GLU A 3 10.58 -8.12 -4.85
C GLU A 3 9.05 -7.95 -4.81
N LEU A 4 8.50 -7.11 -5.70
CA LEU A 4 7.05 -6.87 -5.80
C LEU A 4 6.30 -8.04 -6.43
N SER A 5 6.98 -8.81 -7.31
CA SER A 5 6.37 -9.96 -7.98
C SER A 5 6.05 -11.12 -7.03
N LEU A 6 6.68 -11.15 -5.86
CA LEU A 6 6.39 -12.12 -4.79
C LEU A 6 4.97 -11.94 -4.21
N ALA A 7 4.34 -10.80 -4.44
CA ALA A 7 3.00 -10.46 -3.97
C ALA A 7 1.94 -10.48 -5.10
N ARG A 8 2.29 -10.97 -6.31
CA ARG A 8 1.41 -10.94 -7.48
C ARG A 8 0.08 -11.63 -7.19
N GLY A 9 -1.03 -10.99 -7.53
CA GLY A 9 -2.37 -11.54 -7.39
C GLY A 9 -2.90 -11.54 -5.95
N ALA A 10 -2.11 -11.09 -4.97
CA ALA A 10 -2.54 -11.03 -3.58
C ALA A 10 -3.52 -9.88 -3.31
N ASN A 11 -3.43 -8.78 -4.06
CA ASN A 11 -4.36 -7.65 -3.95
C ASN A 11 -4.44 -6.85 -5.26
N VAL A 12 -5.65 -6.53 -5.70
CA VAL A 12 -5.89 -5.84 -6.98
C VAL A 12 -5.31 -4.42 -7.03
N HIS A 13 -5.34 -3.67 -5.92
CA HIS A 13 -4.78 -2.32 -5.86
C HIS A 13 -3.25 -2.37 -5.89
N LEU A 14 -2.66 -3.39 -5.26
CA LEU A 14 -1.21 -3.63 -5.33
C LEU A 14 -0.76 -3.95 -6.76
N ASP A 15 -1.45 -4.88 -7.44
CA ASP A 15 -1.13 -5.24 -8.82
C ASP A 15 -1.25 -4.03 -9.76
N ALA A 16 -2.28 -3.20 -9.57
CA ALA A 16 -2.44 -1.95 -10.31
C ALA A 16 -1.29 -0.97 -10.05
N ALA A 17 -0.84 -0.82 -8.80
CA ALA A 17 0.27 0.05 -8.44
C ALA A 17 1.60 -0.43 -9.05
N VAL A 18 1.87 -1.74 -9.06
CA VAL A 18 3.04 -2.34 -9.73
C VAL A 18 3.05 -2.03 -11.22
N LYS A 19 1.89 -2.18 -11.89
CA LYS A 19 1.75 -1.82 -13.31
C LYS A 19 1.98 -0.33 -13.55
N ARG A 20 1.46 0.53 -12.66
CA ARG A 20 1.66 1.98 -12.73
C ARG A 20 3.13 2.35 -12.61
N ILE A 21 3.89 1.76 -11.69
CA ILE A 21 5.33 1.98 -11.58
C ILE A 21 6.04 1.65 -12.90
N GLY A 22 5.69 0.52 -13.53
CA GLY A 22 6.27 0.14 -14.82
C GLY A 22 5.99 1.16 -15.93
N THR A 23 4.77 1.72 -15.94
CA THR A 23 4.38 2.77 -16.91
C THR A 23 5.15 4.06 -16.66
N GLU A 24 5.24 4.49 -15.40
CA GLU A 24 5.97 5.70 -15.03
C GLU A 24 7.47 5.57 -15.34
N LEU A 25 8.10 4.42 -15.06
CA LEU A 25 9.52 4.24 -15.37
C LEU A 25 9.82 4.19 -16.88
N ALA A 26 8.84 3.83 -17.71
CA ALA A 26 9.00 3.81 -19.16
C ALA A 26 8.92 5.21 -19.79
N ASP A 27 8.23 6.15 -19.14
CA ASP A 27 8.15 7.54 -19.55
C ASP A 27 9.28 8.35 -18.93
N LEU A 28 10.26 8.76 -19.73
CA LEU A 28 11.38 9.58 -19.27
C LEU A 28 11.10 11.08 -19.38
N ASP A 29 10.03 11.47 -20.07
CA ASP A 29 9.68 12.87 -20.24
C ASP A 29 9.21 13.46 -18.90
N GLY A 30 9.80 14.59 -18.54
CA GLY A 30 9.48 15.28 -17.28
C GLY A 30 9.79 14.48 -16.02
N VAL A 31 10.57 13.39 -16.08
CA VAL A 31 10.81 12.47 -14.95
C VAL A 31 11.31 13.20 -13.69
N ALA A 32 12.14 14.24 -13.86
CA ALA A 32 12.65 15.04 -12.75
C ALA A 32 11.51 15.71 -11.95
N ALA A 33 10.50 16.25 -12.63
CA ALA A 33 9.37 16.95 -12.00
C ALA A 33 8.42 16.00 -11.25
N ARG A 34 8.37 14.73 -11.64
CA ARG A 34 7.49 13.70 -11.04
C ARG A 34 8.23 12.67 -10.19
N SER A 35 9.55 12.81 -10.05
CA SER A 35 10.43 11.93 -9.27
C SER A 35 9.92 11.65 -7.86
N ARG A 36 9.50 12.69 -7.12
CA ARG A 36 8.97 12.55 -5.75
C ARG A 36 7.71 11.69 -5.72
N ARG A 37 6.78 11.90 -6.66
CA ARG A 37 5.54 11.11 -6.75
C ARG A 37 5.82 9.65 -7.13
N LEU A 38 6.79 9.43 -8.02
CA LEU A 38 7.19 8.08 -8.40
C LEU A 38 7.85 7.33 -7.22
N VAL A 39 8.75 7.99 -6.49
CA VAL A 39 9.39 7.41 -5.31
C VAL A 39 8.37 7.10 -4.21
N GLU A 40 7.41 7.98 -3.99
CA GLU A 40 6.30 7.74 -3.06
C GLU A 40 5.49 6.50 -3.47
N LEU A 41 5.08 6.40 -4.74
CA LEU A 41 4.39 5.23 -5.28
C LEU A 41 5.20 3.95 -5.08
N MET A 42 6.52 3.98 -5.35
CA MET A 42 7.41 2.84 -5.14
C MET A 42 7.48 2.43 -3.67
N ALA A 43 7.61 3.39 -2.75
CA ALA A 43 7.66 3.14 -1.32
C ALA A 43 6.35 2.53 -0.80
N LEU A 44 5.20 3.07 -1.21
CA LEU A 44 3.89 2.54 -0.84
C LEU A 44 3.65 1.15 -1.42
N THR A 45 4.06 0.91 -2.66
CA THR A 45 3.91 -0.40 -3.31
C THR A 45 4.79 -1.46 -2.64
N LEU A 46 6.02 -1.10 -2.24
CA LEU A 46 6.88 -1.99 -1.47
C LEU A 46 6.28 -2.31 -0.09
N GLN A 47 5.78 -1.31 0.62
CA GLN A 47 5.07 -1.52 1.89
C GLN A 47 3.86 -2.44 1.71
N GLY A 48 3.03 -2.21 0.69
CA GLY A 48 1.90 -3.06 0.34
C GLY A 48 2.32 -4.51 0.10
N SER A 49 3.38 -4.73 -0.70
CA SER A 49 3.96 -6.06 -0.94
C SER A 49 4.39 -6.77 0.34
N LEU A 50 5.06 -6.06 1.25
CA LEU A 50 5.47 -6.64 2.54
C LEU A 50 4.26 -6.97 3.42
N LEU A 51 3.24 -6.11 3.46
CA LEU A 51 2.04 -6.33 4.27
C LEU A 51 1.24 -7.53 3.77
N VAL A 52 0.97 -7.65 2.47
CA VAL A 52 0.21 -8.79 1.94
C VAL A 52 0.93 -10.13 2.14
N ARG A 53 2.27 -10.11 2.26
CA ARG A 53 3.09 -11.31 2.48
C ARG A 53 3.28 -11.67 3.95
N HIS A 54 3.24 -10.68 4.85
CA HIS A 54 3.77 -10.85 6.20
C HIS A 54 2.89 -10.25 7.31
N ALA A 55 1.75 -9.64 6.99
CA ALA A 55 0.81 -9.09 7.96
C ALA A 55 -0.56 -9.76 7.86
N PRO A 56 -1.41 -9.65 8.90
CA PRO A 56 -2.81 -10.04 8.80
C PRO A 56 -3.50 -9.34 7.63
N SER A 57 -4.37 -10.08 6.91
CA SER A 57 -5.04 -9.57 5.71
C SER A 57 -5.79 -8.26 5.96
N VAL A 58 -6.47 -8.14 7.10
CA VAL A 58 -7.20 -6.91 7.50
C VAL A 58 -6.32 -5.65 7.47
N VAL A 59 -5.03 -5.77 7.81
CA VAL A 59 -4.07 -4.65 7.74
C VAL A 59 -3.65 -4.39 6.30
N ALA A 60 -3.33 -5.45 5.57
CA ALA A 60 -2.86 -5.35 4.19
C ALA A 60 -3.95 -4.80 3.25
N ASP A 61 -5.19 -5.25 3.41
CA ASP A 61 -6.34 -4.83 2.61
C ASP A 61 -6.70 -3.37 2.89
N ALA A 62 -6.76 -2.97 4.16
CA ALA A 62 -6.99 -1.57 4.53
C ALA A 62 -5.87 -0.65 4.01
N PHE A 63 -4.60 -1.09 4.10
CA PHE A 63 -3.47 -0.34 3.53
C PHE A 63 -3.59 -0.21 2.01
N CYS A 64 -3.83 -1.31 1.30
CA CYS A 64 -3.92 -1.31 -0.16
C CYS A 64 -5.10 -0.49 -0.67
N ALA A 65 -6.30 -0.64 -0.09
CA ALA A 65 -7.50 0.12 -0.48
C ALA A 65 -7.28 1.63 -0.35
N THR A 66 -6.62 2.06 0.72
CA THR A 66 -6.40 3.49 1.00
C THR A 66 -5.19 4.05 0.25
N ARG A 67 -3.99 3.51 0.49
CA ARG A 67 -2.72 4.08 -0.01
C ARG A 67 -2.49 3.82 -1.49
N LEU A 68 -3.07 2.75 -2.04
CA LEU A 68 -2.91 2.36 -3.45
C LEU A 68 -4.22 2.50 -4.24
N GLY A 69 -5.36 2.23 -3.61
CA GLY A 69 -6.70 2.33 -4.20
C GLY A 69 -7.32 3.72 -4.14
N GLY A 70 -6.81 4.61 -3.29
CA GLY A 70 -7.30 5.99 -3.19
C GLY A 70 -8.56 6.16 -2.32
N ASP A 71 -9.02 5.10 -1.64
CA ASP A 71 -10.17 5.16 -0.74
C ASP A 71 -9.77 5.75 0.63
N TRP A 72 -9.41 7.04 0.62
CA TRP A 72 -9.04 7.84 1.80
C TRP A 72 -9.39 9.32 1.59
N GLY A 73 -9.55 10.06 2.68
CA GLY A 73 -9.74 11.52 2.65
C GLY A 73 -8.49 12.27 3.10
N HIS A 74 -8.44 13.58 2.88
CA HIS A 74 -7.26 14.40 3.20
C HIS A 74 -6.85 14.45 4.69
N THR A 75 -7.71 13.95 5.58
CA THR A 75 -7.45 13.83 7.03
C THR A 75 -7.33 12.36 7.43
N PHE A 76 -6.58 12.09 8.50
CA PHE A 76 -6.62 10.77 9.14
C PHE A 76 -8.01 10.43 9.68
N GLY A 77 -8.27 9.12 9.89
CA GLY A 77 -9.57 8.62 10.34
C GLY A 77 -10.57 8.36 9.21
N THR A 78 -10.10 8.34 7.96
CA THR A 78 -10.93 8.21 6.75
C THR A 78 -10.77 6.83 6.08
N LEU A 79 -10.67 5.77 6.89
CA LEU A 79 -10.63 4.41 6.36
C LEU A 79 -11.99 4.01 5.74
N PRO A 80 -12.02 3.07 4.78
CA PRO A 80 -13.25 2.53 4.24
C PRO A 80 -14.12 1.92 5.34
N ALA A 81 -15.44 1.98 5.19
CA ALA A 81 -16.38 1.38 6.16
C ALA A 81 -16.19 -0.13 6.33
N SER A 82 -15.58 -0.80 5.35
CA SER A 82 -15.24 -2.23 5.39
C SER A 82 -13.97 -2.55 6.20
N ALA A 83 -13.22 -1.55 6.67
CA ALA A 83 -12.00 -1.78 7.43
C ALA A 83 -12.33 -2.24 8.86
N ASP A 84 -11.76 -3.37 9.28
CA ASP A 84 -11.83 -3.83 10.67
C ASP A 84 -10.84 -3.05 11.53
N VAL A 85 -11.26 -1.85 11.96
CA VAL A 85 -10.43 -0.94 12.76
C VAL A 85 -10.06 -1.59 14.10
N THR A 86 -10.95 -2.36 14.71
CA THR A 86 -10.68 -3.03 15.99
C THR A 86 -9.53 -4.02 15.83
N ALA A 87 -9.58 -4.91 14.84
CA ALA A 87 -8.50 -5.87 14.61
C ALA A 87 -7.16 -5.19 14.28
N ILE A 88 -7.20 -4.07 13.53
CA ILE A 88 -6.00 -3.27 13.23
C ILE A 88 -5.41 -2.68 14.52
N LEU A 89 -6.25 -2.13 15.40
CA LEU A 89 -5.84 -1.56 16.68
C LEU A 89 -5.30 -2.63 17.62
N ASP A 90 -5.96 -3.77 17.73
CA ASP A 90 -5.52 -4.89 18.58
C ASP A 90 -4.15 -5.41 18.16
N ARG A 91 -3.89 -5.50 16.85
CA ARG A 91 -2.56 -5.85 16.33
C ARG A 91 -1.49 -4.82 16.66
N ALA A 92 -1.87 -3.54 16.70
CA ALA A 92 -0.96 -2.43 16.95
C ALA A 92 -0.73 -2.18 18.45
N ALA A 93 -1.66 -2.65 19.29
CA ALA A 93 -1.55 -2.57 20.73
C ALA A 93 -0.31 -3.33 21.19
N LEU A 94 0.57 -2.64 21.91
CA LEU A 94 1.68 -3.29 22.60
C LEU A 94 1.09 -4.19 23.69
N SER A 95 1.37 -5.50 23.63
CA SER A 95 1.24 -6.35 24.80
C SER A 95 2.29 -5.93 25.81
N VAL A 96 1.97 -4.94 26.65
CA VAL A 96 2.77 -4.67 27.84
C VAL A 96 2.50 -5.83 28.79
N THR A 97 3.36 -6.85 28.75
CA THR A 97 3.45 -7.84 29.81
C THR A 97 3.74 -7.07 31.11
N ARG A 98 2.74 -7.02 32.00
CA ARG A 98 2.94 -6.57 33.38
C ARG A 98 3.75 -7.59 34.15
#